data_AF-A0A0K3AZG3-F1
#
_entry.id   AF-A0A0K3AZG3-F1
#
_cell.length_a   1.000
_cell.length_b   1.000
_cell.length_c   1.000
_cell.angle_alpha   90.00
_cell.angle_beta   90.00
_cell.angle_gamma   90.00
#
_symmetry.space_group_name_H-M   'P 1'
#
loop_
_entity.id
_entity.type
_entity.pdbx_description
1 polymer ?
#
loop_
_entity_poly.entity_id
_entity_poly.type
_entity_poly.pdbx_seq_one_letter_code
_entity_poly.pdbx_strand_id
1 'polypeptide(L)'
;MSPLTDVAYTIPPVPDGGPPVGIRWLRRTIARFSDGTDHTRRRELATDRLAALDIADLRQQATERTLAILDAAGARPVDLMAEIARVVPVDVISAALGTSLPVSAVAAVARAYQPGVSPDEPADEAVTQLVDLLGGAPDERTAAHIALLAQVYDATAGLIGNAAIAMLRSDGTSADVVITETLRLDPPVRATRRAEPGTGEIVTVDLADSGLPFGAGPHQCPGRDHAVAVTAGTLDGLRGCRLGGGTVDYVPSPVLRIPRELMCSRAS
;
A
#
# COMPACT_ATOMS: atom_id res chain seq x y z
N MET A 1 -19.41 -2.22 20.53
CA MET A 1 -18.05 -2.70 20.18
C MET A 1 -17.83 -2.39 18.71
N SER A 2 -16.65 -1.98 18.27
CA SER A 2 -16.43 -1.63 16.84
C SER A 2 -16.35 -2.91 15.99
N PRO A 3 -16.89 -2.94 14.75
CA PRO A 3 -16.68 -4.05 13.81
C PRO A 3 -15.20 -4.39 13.51
N LEU A 4 -14.26 -3.52 13.90
CA LEU A 4 -12.82 -3.79 13.77
C LEU A 4 -12.27 -4.67 14.89
N THR A 5 -12.85 -4.58 16.09
CA THR A 5 -12.35 -5.26 17.30
C THR A 5 -13.22 -6.42 17.75
N ASP A 6 -14.46 -6.48 17.29
CA ASP A 6 -15.36 -7.61 17.53
C ASP A 6 -15.07 -8.75 16.55
N VAL A 7 -14.58 -9.88 17.06
CA VAL A 7 -14.20 -11.06 16.27
C VAL A 7 -15.39 -11.77 15.61
N ALA A 8 -16.62 -11.45 16.01
CA ALA A 8 -17.82 -11.97 15.35
C ALA A 8 -18.00 -11.34 13.95
N TYR A 9 -17.48 -10.13 13.73
CA TYR A 9 -17.44 -9.50 12.40
C TYR A 9 -16.25 -10.06 11.62
N THR A 10 -16.53 -10.86 10.60
CA THR A 10 -15.49 -11.55 9.82
C THR A 10 -15.07 -10.75 8.59
N ILE A 11 -14.01 -11.17 7.93
CA ILE A 11 -13.65 -10.70 6.60
C ILE A 11 -14.70 -11.18 5.58
N PRO A 12 -15.12 -10.33 4.63
CA PRO A 12 -15.92 -10.77 3.49
C PRO A 12 -15.28 -11.98 2.78
N PRO A 13 -16.07 -13.03 2.46
CA PRO A 13 -15.53 -14.24 1.85
C PRO A 13 -14.93 -13.94 0.47
N VAL A 14 -13.82 -14.61 0.16
CA VAL A 14 -13.22 -14.57 -1.18
C VAL A 14 -13.94 -15.60 -2.06
N PRO A 15 -14.42 -15.23 -3.26
CA PRO A 15 -15.07 -16.19 -4.16
C PRO A 15 -14.17 -17.39 -4.51
N ASP A 16 -14.79 -18.57 -4.61
CA ASP A 16 -14.13 -19.81 -5.01
C ASP A 16 -13.81 -19.89 -6.51
N GLY A 17 -13.03 -20.91 -6.88
CA GLY A 17 -12.63 -21.21 -8.25
C GLY A 17 -11.50 -20.33 -8.80
N GLY A 18 -11.32 -20.38 -10.12
CA GLY A 18 -10.20 -19.73 -10.82
C GLY A 18 -9.01 -20.66 -11.06
N PRO A 19 -7.95 -20.15 -11.72
CA PRO A 19 -6.74 -20.92 -11.95
C PRO A 19 -6.02 -21.31 -10.65
N PRO A 20 -5.17 -22.36 -10.66
CA PRO A 20 -4.38 -22.77 -9.49
C PRO A 20 -3.47 -21.64 -8.95
N VAL A 21 -2.97 -20.78 -9.84
CA VAL A 21 -2.19 -19.58 -9.52
C VAL A 21 -2.85 -18.39 -10.21
N GLY A 22 -3.10 -17.32 -9.45
CA GLY A 22 -3.83 -16.14 -9.90
C GLY A 22 -4.34 -15.30 -8.72
N ILE A 23 -5.07 -14.23 -9.00
CA ILE A 23 -5.61 -13.31 -7.99
C ILE A 23 -6.51 -14.02 -7.00
N ARG A 24 -7.35 -14.95 -7.45
CA ARG A 24 -8.22 -15.71 -6.55
C ARG A 24 -7.43 -16.61 -5.61
N TRP A 25 -6.39 -17.27 -6.11
CA TRP A 25 -5.44 -18.01 -5.26
C TRP A 25 -4.78 -17.08 -4.24
N LEU A 26 -4.21 -15.96 -4.69
CA LEU A 26 -3.55 -15.00 -3.81
C LEU A 26 -4.50 -14.54 -2.69
N ARG A 27 -5.73 -14.12 -3.04
CA ARG A 27 -6.71 -13.65 -2.07
C ARG A 27 -7.07 -14.71 -1.02
N ARG A 28 -7.26 -15.98 -1.41
CA ARG A 28 -7.58 -17.07 -0.48
C ARG A 28 -6.41 -17.51 0.41
N THR A 29 -5.20 -17.04 0.12
CA THR A 29 -3.95 -17.57 0.68
C THR A 29 -3.25 -16.56 1.61
N ILE A 30 -3.87 -15.41 1.87
CA ILE A 30 -3.24 -14.28 2.59
C ILE A 30 -4.03 -13.84 3.83
N ALA A 31 -3.32 -13.30 4.81
CA ALA A 31 -3.91 -12.87 6.08
C ALA A 31 -5.06 -11.86 5.91
N ARG A 32 -4.90 -10.87 5.02
CA ARG A 32 -5.87 -9.79 4.81
C ARG A 32 -7.30 -10.28 4.53
N PHE A 33 -7.43 -11.47 3.92
CA PHE A 33 -8.72 -12.05 3.57
C PHE A 33 -8.99 -13.39 4.25
N SER A 34 -8.43 -13.59 5.44
CA SER A 34 -8.60 -14.79 6.25
C SER A 34 -9.09 -14.42 7.65
N ASP A 35 -9.69 -15.37 8.37
CA ASP A 35 -9.98 -15.25 9.80
C ASP A 35 -9.48 -16.48 10.57
N GLY A 36 -9.58 -16.45 11.91
CA GLY A 36 -9.26 -17.58 12.77
C GLY A 36 -7.80 -18.07 12.66
N THR A 37 -7.62 -19.39 12.67
CA THR A 37 -6.30 -20.03 12.68
C THR A 37 -5.52 -19.79 11.39
N ASP A 38 -6.20 -19.74 10.24
CA ASP A 38 -5.57 -19.41 8.96
C ASP A 38 -5.07 -17.97 8.94
N HIS A 39 -5.86 -17.03 9.48
CA HIS A 39 -5.40 -15.65 9.64
C HIS A 39 -4.14 -15.57 10.51
N THR A 40 -4.14 -16.18 11.69
CA THR A 40 -2.98 -16.15 12.59
C THR A 40 -1.72 -16.65 11.88
N ARG A 41 -1.79 -17.84 11.29
CA ARG A 41 -0.66 -18.47 10.58
C ARG A 41 -0.17 -17.65 9.39
N ARG A 42 -1.09 -17.12 8.56
CA ARG A 42 -0.73 -16.28 7.39
C ARG A 42 -0.23 -14.90 7.81
N ARG A 43 -0.72 -14.36 8.92
CA ARG A 43 -0.29 -13.07 9.46
C ARG A 43 1.14 -13.18 9.97
N GLU A 44 1.47 -14.25 10.69
CA GLU A 44 2.82 -14.56 11.15
C GLU A 44 3.84 -14.52 9.98
N LEU A 45 3.52 -15.17 8.85
CA LEU A 45 4.39 -15.14 7.66
C LEU A 45 4.68 -13.71 7.15
N ALA A 46 3.70 -12.81 7.23
CA ALA A 46 3.87 -11.43 6.81
C ALA A 46 4.59 -10.58 7.87
N THR A 47 4.25 -10.75 9.16
CA THR A 47 4.84 -10.00 10.26
C THR A 47 6.30 -10.39 10.50
N ASP A 48 6.65 -11.66 10.35
CA ASP A 48 8.03 -12.13 10.50
C ASP A 48 8.95 -11.49 9.45
N ARG A 49 8.47 -11.37 8.21
CA ARG A 49 9.18 -10.68 7.14
C ARG A 49 9.35 -9.19 7.44
N LEU A 50 8.29 -8.53 7.90
CA LEU A 50 8.33 -7.11 8.25
C LEU A 50 9.24 -6.84 9.45
N ALA A 51 9.23 -7.70 10.46
CA ALA A 51 10.04 -7.57 11.67
C ALA A 51 11.55 -7.67 11.38
N ALA A 52 11.93 -8.31 10.28
CA ALA A 52 13.32 -8.38 9.83
C ALA A 52 13.82 -7.10 9.14
N LEU A 53 12.94 -6.15 8.82
CA LEU A 53 13.30 -4.93 8.10
C LEU A 53 13.67 -3.80 9.07
N ASP A 54 14.80 -3.15 8.84
CA ASP A 54 15.23 -1.98 9.60
C ASP A 54 14.48 -0.72 9.13
N ILE A 55 13.68 -0.13 10.01
CA ILE A 55 12.84 1.03 9.72
C ILE A 55 13.67 2.27 9.31
N ALA A 56 14.84 2.48 9.90
CA ALA A 56 15.70 3.61 9.56
C ALA A 56 16.32 3.44 8.18
N ASP A 57 16.75 2.21 7.86
CA ASP A 57 17.26 1.86 6.53
C ASP A 57 16.18 2.03 5.45
N LEU A 58 14.93 1.63 5.71
CA LEU A 58 13.82 1.86 4.77
C LEU A 58 13.60 3.35 4.46
N ARG A 59 13.71 4.23 5.48
CA ARG A 59 13.61 5.68 5.27
C ARG A 59 14.77 6.18 4.40
N GLN A 60 16.00 5.78 4.72
CA GLN A 60 17.18 6.17 3.95
C GLN A 60 17.08 5.71 2.49
N GLN A 61 16.75 4.43 2.27
CA GLN A 61 16.58 3.83 0.96
C GLN A 61 15.50 4.51 0.12
N ALA A 62 14.41 4.96 0.75
CA ALA A 62 13.35 5.73 0.08
C ALA A 62 13.84 7.14 -0.32
N THR A 63 14.59 7.83 0.53
CA THR A 63 15.20 9.13 0.21
C THR A 63 16.14 9.01 -0.99
N GLU A 64 17.07 8.05 -0.96
CA GLU A 64 18.06 7.84 -2.02
C GLU A 64 17.41 7.55 -3.38
N ARG A 65 16.39 6.69 -3.41
CA ARG A 65 15.66 6.37 -4.66
C ARG A 65 14.87 7.56 -5.18
N THR A 66 14.20 8.31 -4.31
CA THR A 66 13.50 9.54 -4.72
C THR A 66 14.46 10.56 -5.31
N LEU A 67 15.61 10.80 -4.67
CA LEU A 67 16.63 11.70 -5.19
C LEU A 67 17.17 11.24 -6.55
N ALA A 68 17.45 9.94 -6.71
CA ALA A 68 17.93 9.38 -7.97
C ALA A 68 16.93 9.59 -9.12
N ILE A 69 15.63 9.42 -8.88
CA ILE A 69 14.58 9.70 -9.87
C ILE A 69 14.58 11.18 -10.26
N LEU A 70 14.66 12.09 -9.27
CA LEU A 70 14.69 13.53 -9.52
C LEU A 70 15.97 13.98 -10.23
N ASP A 71 17.12 13.40 -9.89
CA ASP A 71 18.41 13.66 -10.56
C ASP A 71 18.36 13.23 -12.03
N ALA A 72 17.82 12.04 -12.30
CA ALA A 72 17.65 11.53 -13.65
C ALA A 72 16.67 12.38 -14.48
N ALA A 73 15.63 12.95 -13.86
CA ALA A 73 14.70 13.85 -14.52
C ALA A 73 15.29 15.23 -14.81
N GLY A 74 16.23 15.71 -13.98
CA GLY A 74 16.86 17.02 -14.11
C GLY A 74 15.84 18.15 -14.00
N ALA A 75 15.74 19.00 -15.03
CA ALA A 75 14.79 20.12 -15.08
C ALA A 75 13.38 19.72 -15.55
N ARG A 76 13.18 18.47 -15.99
CA ARG A 76 11.89 17.99 -16.48
C ARG A 76 10.90 17.88 -15.30
N PRO A 77 9.64 18.34 -15.47
CA PRO A 77 8.57 18.01 -14.53
C PRO A 77 8.36 16.49 -14.43
N VAL A 78 8.17 16.01 -13.20
CA VAL A 78 7.94 14.60 -12.84
C VAL A 78 6.50 14.45 -12.37
N ASP A 79 5.80 13.44 -12.87
CA ASP A 79 4.55 13.01 -12.20
C ASP A 79 4.93 12.24 -10.94
N LEU A 80 4.83 12.91 -9.80
CA LEU A 80 5.16 12.37 -8.49
C LEU A 80 4.37 11.08 -8.25
N MET A 81 3.11 10.99 -8.70
CA MET A 81 2.29 9.80 -8.43
C MET A 81 2.73 8.58 -9.23
N ALA A 82 2.97 8.73 -10.53
CA ALA A 82 3.37 7.62 -11.39
C ALA A 82 4.86 7.26 -11.26
N GLU A 83 5.74 8.26 -11.18
CA GLU A 83 7.19 8.05 -11.24
C GLU A 83 7.82 7.83 -9.86
N ILE A 84 7.20 8.31 -8.77
CA ILE A 84 7.77 8.23 -7.40
C ILE A 84 6.87 7.44 -6.45
N ALA A 85 5.64 7.90 -6.19
CA ALA A 85 4.79 7.38 -5.12
C ALA A 85 4.39 5.90 -5.32
N ARG A 86 4.25 5.46 -6.56
CA ARG A 86 3.93 4.05 -6.91
C ARG A 86 5.16 3.18 -7.12
N VAL A 87 6.33 3.79 -7.29
CA VAL A 87 7.59 3.09 -7.61
C VAL A 87 8.41 2.88 -6.35
N VAL A 88 8.75 3.96 -5.65
CA VAL A 88 9.68 3.94 -4.52
C VAL A 88 9.24 2.98 -3.41
N PRO A 89 7.96 2.94 -2.97
CA PRO A 89 7.58 1.99 -1.92
C PRO A 89 7.73 0.53 -2.31
N VAL A 90 7.44 0.18 -3.56
CA VAL A 90 7.59 -1.19 -4.06
C VAL A 90 9.07 -1.55 -4.15
N ASP A 91 9.88 -0.68 -4.75
CA ASP A 91 11.31 -0.93 -4.92
C ASP A 91 12.05 -1.05 -3.58
N VAL A 92 11.73 -0.19 -2.62
CA VAL A 92 12.33 -0.21 -1.28
C VAL A 92 11.96 -1.51 -0.56
N ILE A 93 10.67 -1.85 -0.49
CA ILE A 93 10.21 -3.05 0.23
C ILE A 93 10.66 -4.32 -0.47
N SER A 94 10.62 -4.39 -1.81
CA SER A 94 11.11 -5.54 -2.57
C SER A 94 12.60 -5.76 -2.33
N ALA A 95 13.42 -4.70 -2.40
CA ALA A 95 14.85 -4.77 -2.14
C ALA A 95 15.16 -5.19 -0.70
N ALA A 96 14.48 -4.61 0.29
CA ALA A 96 14.65 -4.93 1.70
C ALA A 96 14.25 -6.39 2.02
N LEU A 97 13.32 -6.97 1.24
CA LEU A 97 12.96 -8.39 1.31
C LEU A 97 13.92 -9.30 0.50
N GLY A 98 15.02 -8.76 -0.04
CA GLY A 98 16.03 -9.49 -0.79
C GLY A 98 15.64 -9.83 -2.23
N THR A 99 14.73 -9.06 -2.83
CA THR A 99 14.20 -9.30 -4.18
C THR A 99 14.25 -8.04 -5.04
N SER A 100 14.01 -8.20 -6.34
CA SER A 100 13.83 -7.08 -7.28
C SER A 100 12.67 -7.41 -8.20
N LEU A 101 11.45 -7.12 -7.75
CA LEU A 101 10.24 -7.45 -8.47
C LEU A 101 9.79 -6.28 -9.37
N PRO A 102 9.25 -6.55 -10.57
CA PRO A 102 8.80 -5.51 -11.48
C PRO A 102 7.58 -4.78 -10.90
N VAL A 103 7.70 -3.46 -10.73
CA VAL A 103 6.61 -2.58 -10.25
C VAL A 103 5.36 -2.73 -11.11
N SER A 104 5.49 -2.95 -12.42
CA SER A 104 4.37 -3.18 -13.32
C SER A 104 3.56 -4.44 -12.99
N ALA A 105 4.20 -5.54 -12.58
CA ALA A 105 3.49 -6.73 -12.14
C ALA A 105 2.79 -6.50 -10.80
N VAL A 106 3.45 -5.81 -9.86
CA VAL A 106 2.83 -5.42 -8.58
C VAL A 106 1.62 -4.52 -8.82
N ALA A 107 1.70 -3.58 -9.76
CA ALA A 107 0.61 -2.69 -10.15
C ALA A 107 -0.59 -3.46 -10.74
N ALA A 108 -0.33 -4.45 -11.60
CA ALA A 108 -1.38 -5.31 -12.16
C ALA A 108 -2.09 -6.12 -11.06
N VAL A 109 -1.32 -6.68 -10.11
CA VAL A 109 -1.89 -7.36 -8.95
C VAL A 109 -2.69 -6.40 -8.06
N ALA A 110 -2.16 -5.23 -7.74
CA ALA A 110 -2.79 -4.23 -6.89
C ALA A 110 -4.15 -3.78 -7.46
N ARG A 111 -4.25 -3.54 -8.77
CA ARG A 111 -5.50 -3.18 -9.47
C ARG A 111 -6.61 -4.20 -9.22
N ALA A 112 -6.27 -5.48 -9.24
CA ALA A 112 -7.21 -6.57 -9.01
C ALA A 112 -7.08 -7.15 -7.59
N TYR A 113 -6.52 -6.46 -6.61
CA TYR A 113 -6.24 -7.08 -5.31
C TYR A 113 -7.51 -7.25 -4.44
N GLN A 114 -8.41 -6.26 -4.46
CA GLN A 114 -9.60 -6.24 -3.58
C GLN A 114 -10.70 -7.23 -4.04
N PRO A 115 -11.30 -8.06 -3.16
CA PRO A 115 -12.29 -9.08 -3.52
C PRO A 115 -13.51 -8.59 -4.30
N GLY A 116 -13.85 -7.30 -4.22
CA GLY A 116 -14.96 -6.68 -4.97
C GLY A 116 -14.62 -6.33 -6.42
N VAL A 117 -13.37 -6.55 -6.86
CA VAL A 117 -12.92 -6.32 -8.22
C VAL A 117 -12.78 -7.67 -8.91
N SER A 118 -13.38 -7.80 -10.10
CA SER A 118 -13.21 -8.99 -10.91
C SER A 118 -11.75 -9.12 -11.35
N PRO A 119 -11.09 -10.27 -11.10
CA PRO A 119 -9.80 -10.56 -11.69
C PRO A 119 -9.85 -10.46 -13.21
N ASP A 120 -8.78 -9.98 -13.81
CA ASP A 120 -8.54 -9.98 -15.26
C ASP A 120 -7.31 -10.85 -15.58
N GLU A 121 -7.20 -11.29 -16.84
CA GLU A 121 -6.10 -12.13 -17.32
C GLU A 121 -4.72 -11.49 -17.04
N PRO A 122 -4.49 -10.18 -17.30
CA PRO A 122 -3.20 -9.55 -16.97
C PRO A 122 -2.83 -9.61 -15.47
N ALA A 123 -3.82 -9.52 -14.57
CA ALA A 123 -3.54 -9.64 -13.14
C ALA A 123 -3.22 -11.08 -12.73
N ASP A 124 -3.86 -12.08 -13.32
CA ASP A 124 -3.53 -13.49 -13.10
C ASP A 124 -2.14 -13.84 -13.64
N GLU A 125 -1.78 -13.33 -14.82
CA GLU A 125 -0.43 -13.42 -15.39
C GLU A 125 0.61 -12.76 -14.48
N ALA A 126 0.32 -11.58 -13.94
CA ALA A 126 1.22 -10.89 -13.02
C ALA A 126 1.43 -11.68 -11.72
N VAL A 127 0.40 -12.33 -11.17
CA VAL A 127 0.58 -13.23 -10.02
C VAL A 127 1.49 -14.39 -10.39
N THR A 128 1.29 -15.01 -11.56
CA THR A 128 2.12 -16.13 -12.04
C THR A 128 3.58 -15.70 -12.18
N GLN A 129 3.83 -14.55 -12.82
CA GLN A 129 5.16 -13.97 -12.96
C GLN A 129 5.84 -13.73 -11.60
N LEU A 130 5.11 -13.17 -10.63
CA LEU A 130 5.66 -12.92 -9.29
C LEU A 130 5.96 -14.21 -8.54
N VAL A 131 5.14 -15.26 -8.70
CA VAL A 131 5.44 -16.59 -8.14
C VAL A 131 6.74 -17.14 -8.72
N ASP A 132 6.92 -17.07 -10.04
CA ASP A 132 8.15 -17.55 -10.71
C ASP A 132 9.40 -16.80 -10.22
N LEU A 133 9.32 -15.46 -10.13
CA LEU A 133 10.41 -14.62 -9.63
C LEU A 133 10.73 -14.86 -8.15
N LEU A 134 9.79 -15.43 -7.39
CA LEU A 134 9.95 -15.78 -5.97
C LEU A 134 10.31 -17.26 -5.76
N GLY A 135 10.74 -17.96 -6.82
CA GLY A 135 11.22 -19.35 -6.75
C GLY A 135 10.21 -20.41 -7.20
N GLY A 136 9.09 -20.00 -7.79
CA GLY A 136 8.14 -20.89 -8.49
C GLY A 136 7.20 -21.71 -7.61
N ALA A 137 7.27 -21.57 -6.29
CA ALA A 137 6.37 -22.27 -5.36
C ALA A 137 5.14 -21.40 -5.03
N PRO A 138 3.92 -21.78 -5.45
CA PRO A 138 2.69 -21.07 -5.10
C PRO A 138 2.20 -21.47 -3.69
N ASP A 139 2.99 -21.15 -2.67
CA ASP A 139 2.67 -21.40 -1.26
C ASP A 139 2.29 -20.11 -0.51
N GLU A 140 1.95 -20.24 0.78
CA GLU A 140 1.58 -19.08 1.60
C GLU A 140 2.73 -18.11 1.85
N ARG A 141 3.98 -18.57 1.81
CA ARG A 141 5.15 -17.71 2.01
C ARG A 141 5.36 -16.80 0.80
N THR A 142 5.12 -17.33 -0.40
CA THR A 142 5.11 -16.57 -1.65
C THR A 142 3.90 -15.62 -1.69
N ALA A 143 2.71 -16.12 -1.35
CA ALA A 143 1.50 -15.29 -1.28
C ALA A 143 1.64 -14.12 -0.30
N ALA A 144 2.22 -14.35 0.89
CA ALA A 144 2.50 -13.30 1.86
C ALA A 144 3.46 -12.23 1.30
N HIS A 145 4.50 -12.62 0.56
CA HIS A 145 5.43 -11.68 -0.07
C HIS A 145 4.69 -10.80 -1.11
N ILE A 146 3.96 -11.42 -2.03
CA ILE A 146 3.18 -10.69 -3.06
C ILE A 146 2.17 -9.75 -2.39
N ALA A 147 1.49 -10.21 -1.33
CA ALA A 147 0.51 -9.41 -0.61
C ALA A 147 1.13 -8.21 0.14
N LEU A 148 2.37 -8.30 0.63
CA LEU A 148 3.05 -7.14 1.21
C LEU A 148 3.25 -6.05 0.15
N LEU A 149 3.74 -6.41 -1.03
CA LEU A 149 3.97 -5.44 -2.12
C LEU A 149 2.67 -4.86 -2.68
N ALA A 150 1.66 -5.71 -2.91
CA ALA A 150 0.36 -5.25 -3.40
C ALA A 150 -0.34 -4.28 -2.41
N GLN A 151 -0.20 -4.51 -1.10
CA GLN A 151 -0.78 -3.63 -0.08
C GLN A 151 0.01 -2.33 0.10
N VAL A 152 1.32 -2.35 -0.13
CA VAL A 152 2.16 -1.16 -0.08
C VAL A 152 1.85 -0.23 -1.25
N TYR A 153 1.62 -0.78 -2.46
CA TYR A 153 1.49 -0.02 -3.71
C TYR A 153 0.55 1.20 -3.61
N ASP A 154 -0.77 0.99 -3.50
CA ASP A 154 -1.72 2.10 -3.57
C ASP A 154 -1.89 2.84 -2.23
N ALA A 155 -1.86 2.12 -1.10
CA ALA A 155 -2.07 2.75 0.21
C ALA A 155 -0.90 3.68 0.59
N THR A 156 0.35 3.26 0.33
CA THR A 156 1.53 4.09 0.61
C THR A 156 1.69 5.18 -0.44
N ALA A 157 1.37 4.90 -1.72
CA ALA A 157 1.33 5.95 -2.74
C ALA A 157 0.34 7.07 -2.38
N GLY A 158 -0.85 6.71 -1.90
CA GLY A 158 -1.83 7.68 -1.38
C GLY A 158 -1.28 8.50 -0.22
N LEU A 159 -0.57 7.87 0.73
CA LEU A 159 0.02 8.57 1.87
C LEU A 159 1.06 9.59 1.39
N ILE A 160 1.97 9.16 0.50
CA ILE A 160 3.00 10.00 -0.10
C ILE A 160 2.36 11.17 -0.84
N GLY A 161 1.36 10.92 -1.69
CA GLY A 161 0.69 11.97 -2.45
C GLY A 161 0.00 13.01 -1.57
N ASN A 162 -0.83 12.57 -0.62
CA ASN A 162 -1.56 13.48 0.28
C ASN A 162 -0.58 14.27 1.17
N ALA A 163 0.48 13.63 1.68
CA ALA A 163 1.49 14.29 2.48
C ALA A 163 2.36 15.25 1.65
N ALA A 164 2.70 14.91 0.41
CA ALA A 164 3.44 15.80 -0.49
C ALA A 164 2.65 17.08 -0.81
N ILE A 165 1.32 16.98 -0.99
CA ILE A 165 0.44 18.15 -1.16
C ILE A 165 0.54 19.09 0.05
N ALA A 166 0.51 18.54 1.27
CA ALA A 166 0.59 19.32 2.50
C ALA A 166 2.00 19.91 2.72
N MET A 167 3.05 19.11 2.51
CA MET A 167 4.44 19.50 2.72
C MET A 167 4.92 20.53 1.70
N LEU A 168 4.70 20.30 0.41
CA LEU A 168 5.23 21.17 -0.65
C LEU A 168 4.46 22.50 -0.81
N ARG A 169 3.41 22.69 -0.01
CA ARG A 169 2.68 23.97 0.13
C ARG A 169 2.98 24.69 1.44
N SER A 170 3.77 24.08 2.34
CA SER A 170 4.05 24.60 3.69
C SER A 170 5.56 24.66 3.92
N ASP A 171 6.09 25.84 4.24
CA ASP A 171 7.53 26.00 4.43
C ASP A 171 8.00 25.42 5.78
N GLY A 172 9.06 24.60 5.74
CA GLY A 172 9.85 24.22 6.92
C GLY A 172 9.28 23.09 7.80
N THR A 173 8.11 22.54 7.48
CA THR A 173 7.53 21.42 8.26
C THR A 173 8.26 20.10 7.97
N SER A 174 8.61 19.36 9.02
CA SER A 174 9.23 18.03 8.87
C SER A 174 8.26 17.00 8.28
N ALA A 175 8.81 16.01 7.56
CA ALA A 175 8.03 14.91 7.00
C ALA A 175 7.18 14.19 8.05
N ASP A 176 7.75 13.93 9.25
CA ASP A 176 7.07 13.21 10.33
C ASP A 176 5.82 13.95 10.84
N VAL A 177 5.89 15.28 10.97
CA VAL A 177 4.76 16.12 11.36
C VAL A 177 3.69 16.11 10.27
N VAL A 178 4.09 16.27 9.00
CA VAL A 178 3.14 16.26 7.88
C VAL A 178 2.43 14.91 7.78
N ILE A 179 3.16 13.80 7.89
CA ILE A 179 2.57 12.45 7.83
C ILE A 179 1.56 12.25 8.96
N THR A 180 1.88 12.67 10.17
CA THR A 180 0.98 12.57 11.32
C THR A 180 -0.33 13.32 11.06
N GLU A 181 -0.24 14.56 10.56
CA GLU A 181 -1.42 15.36 10.25
C GLU A 181 -2.19 14.83 9.03
N THR A 182 -1.50 14.33 8.00
CA THR A 182 -2.12 13.68 6.85
C THR A 182 -2.89 12.42 7.27
N LEU A 183 -2.33 11.58 8.14
CA LEU A 183 -3.04 10.41 8.67
C LEU A 183 -4.29 10.78 9.48
N ARG A 184 -4.28 11.96 10.12
CA ARG A 184 -5.41 12.47 10.91
C ARG A 184 -6.49 13.12 10.04
N LEU A 185 -6.09 13.87 9.01
CA LEU A 185 -6.98 14.73 8.23
C LEU A 185 -7.36 14.16 6.86
N ASP A 186 -6.43 13.44 6.23
CA ASP A 186 -6.56 12.99 4.85
C ASP A 186 -5.93 11.59 4.62
N PRO A 187 -6.31 10.57 5.42
CA PRO A 187 -5.68 9.27 5.35
C PRO A 187 -5.93 8.59 4.00
N PRO A 188 -4.94 7.84 3.47
CA PRO A 188 -5.05 7.20 2.16
C PRO A 188 -5.99 6.01 2.16
N VAL A 189 -6.19 5.33 3.30
CA VAL A 189 -7.15 4.26 3.47
C VAL A 189 -8.28 4.81 4.33
N ARG A 190 -9.44 5.00 3.70
CA ARG A 190 -10.61 5.63 4.33
C ARG A 190 -11.60 4.64 4.88
N ALA A 191 -11.68 3.45 4.32
CA ALA A 191 -12.65 2.45 4.76
C ALA A 191 -12.15 1.01 4.56
N THR A 192 -12.76 0.10 5.32
CA THR A 192 -12.61 -1.35 5.15
C THR A 192 -13.99 -2.01 5.16
N ARG A 193 -14.06 -3.31 4.88
CA ARG A 193 -15.31 -4.07 4.86
C ARG A 193 -15.28 -5.23 5.85
N ARG A 194 -16.43 -5.54 6.44
CA ARG A 194 -16.66 -6.70 7.32
C ARG A 194 -17.95 -7.39 6.94
N ALA A 195 -18.05 -8.68 7.16
CA ALA A 195 -19.31 -9.40 7.14
C ALA A 195 -19.92 -9.39 8.54
N GLU A 196 -21.19 -9.03 8.64
CA GLU A 196 -21.91 -8.95 9.91
C GLU A 196 -22.25 -10.35 10.45
N PRO A 197 -22.13 -10.59 11.77
CA PRO A 197 -22.47 -11.87 12.37
C PRO A 197 -23.93 -12.27 12.11
N GLY A 198 -24.15 -13.53 11.76
CA GLY A 198 -25.50 -14.10 11.59
C GLY A 198 -26.15 -13.79 10.24
N THR A 199 -26.05 -12.54 9.75
CA THR A 199 -26.62 -12.14 8.44
C THR A 199 -25.65 -12.38 7.29
N GLY A 200 -24.34 -12.24 7.54
CA GLY A 200 -23.32 -12.25 6.49
C GLY A 200 -23.32 -11.00 5.60
N GLU A 201 -24.11 -9.97 5.94
CA GLU A 201 -24.18 -8.73 5.19
C GLU A 201 -22.82 -8.02 5.20
N ILE A 202 -22.38 -7.51 4.05
CA ILE A 202 -21.12 -6.78 3.95
C ILE A 202 -21.31 -5.32 4.33
N VAL A 203 -20.80 -4.95 5.50
CA VAL A 203 -20.81 -3.58 6.01
C VAL A 203 -19.50 -2.87 5.71
N THR A 204 -19.59 -1.58 5.38
CA THR A 204 -18.42 -0.71 5.24
C THR A 204 -18.13 -0.04 6.58
N VAL A 205 -16.87 -0.10 7.02
CA VAL A 205 -16.38 0.53 8.25
C VAL A 205 -15.53 1.72 7.87
N ASP A 206 -15.95 2.92 8.29
CA ASP A 206 -15.19 4.15 8.05
C ASP A 206 -14.00 4.25 9.01
N LEU A 207 -12.79 4.18 8.45
CA LEU A 207 -11.53 4.28 9.17
C LEU A 207 -11.08 5.72 9.36
N ALA A 208 -11.41 6.61 8.42
CA ALA A 208 -11.02 8.01 8.46
C ALA A 208 -11.76 8.73 9.58
N ASP A 209 -13.08 8.63 9.61
CA ASP A 209 -13.93 9.28 10.62
C ASP A 209 -13.70 8.68 12.01
N SER A 210 -13.30 7.41 12.08
CA SER A 210 -12.93 6.74 13.34
C SER A 210 -11.52 7.11 13.83
N GLY A 211 -10.71 7.84 13.07
CA GLY A 211 -9.32 8.14 13.42
C GLY A 211 -8.41 6.91 13.48
N LEU A 212 -8.73 5.86 12.70
CA LEU A 212 -8.03 4.57 12.69
C LEU A 212 -7.50 4.24 11.29
N PRO A 213 -6.59 5.06 10.72
CA PRO A 213 -6.13 4.90 9.33
C PRO A 213 -5.38 3.58 9.06
N PHE A 214 -4.90 2.92 10.11
CA PHE A 214 -4.27 1.60 10.06
C PHE A 214 -5.17 0.47 10.59
N GLY A 215 -6.46 0.75 10.81
CA GLY A 215 -7.39 -0.18 11.43
C GLY A 215 -7.10 -0.44 12.91
N ALA A 216 -7.80 -1.41 13.47
CA ALA A 216 -7.68 -1.85 14.85
C ALA A 216 -8.00 -3.35 14.96
N GLY A 217 -7.72 -3.94 16.13
CA GLY A 217 -8.03 -5.33 16.41
C GLY A 217 -7.14 -6.34 15.67
N PRO A 218 -7.60 -7.59 15.49
CA PRO A 218 -6.81 -8.67 14.88
C PRO A 218 -6.27 -8.33 13.47
N HIS A 219 -7.02 -7.50 12.74
CA HIS A 219 -6.72 -7.07 11.37
C HIS A 219 -6.05 -5.70 11.29
N GLN A 220 -5.53 -5.16 12.40
CA GLN A 220 -4.71 -3.95 12.38
C GLN A 220 -3.52 -4.12 11.43
N CYS A 221 -3.20 -3.06 10.67
CA CYS A 221 -2.12 -3.08 9.69
C CYS A 221 -0.78 -3.42 10.36
N PRO A 222 -0.10 -4.51 9.96
CA PRO A 222 1.20 -4.87 10.52
C PRO A 222 2.35 -4.00 10.00
N GLY A 223 2.17 -3.35 8.84
CA GLY A 223 3.20 -2.54 8.18
C GLY A 223 3.09 -1.05 8.45
N ARG A 224 2.48 -0.63 9.57
CA ARG A 224 2.28 0.80 9.91
C ARG A 224 3.60 1.57 9.89
N ASP A 225 4.59 1.08 10.64
CA ASP A 225 5.85 1.79 10.82
C ASP A 225 6.68 1.79 9.53
N HIS A 226 6.61 0.69 8.76
CA HIS A 226 7.22 0.58 7.43
C HIS A 226 6.64 1.60 6.45
N ALA A 227 5.31 1.70 6.37
CA ALA A 227 4.64 2.65 5.48
C ALA A 227 4.98 4.10 5.86
N VAL A 228 5.01 4.43 7.16
CA VAL A 228 5.40 5.76 7.64
C VAL A 228 6.85 6.06 7.31
N ALA A 229 7.79 5.13 7.53
CA ALA A 229 9.20 5.36 7.27
C ALA A 229 9.52 5.52 5.78
N VAL A 230 8.95 4.66 4.93
CA VAL A 230 9.07 4.79 3.47
C VAL A 230 8.51 6.14 3.01
N THR A 231 7.33 6.52 3.51
CA THR A 231 6.74 7.83 3.18
C THR A 231 7.65 8.97 3.62
N ALA A 232 8.17 8.93 4.85
CA ALA A 232 9.04 9.97 5.38
C ALA A 232 10.30 10.13 4.53
N GLY A 233 10.91 9.02 4.12
CA GLY A 233 12.09 9.03 3.28
C GLY A 233 11.82 9.61 1.89
N THR A 234 10.71 9.22 1.27
CA THR A 234 10.27 9.80 0.00
C THR A 234 10.03 11.31 0.11
N LEU A 235 9.37 11.77 1.19
CA LEU A 235 9.14 13.19 1.43
C LEU A 235 10.45 13.96 1.68
N ASP A 236 11.38 13.37 2.42
CA ASP A 236 12.70 13.97 2.63
C ASP A 236 13.45 14.17 1.30
N GLY A 237 13.35 13.21 0.37
CA GLY A 237 13.90 13.33 -0.99
C GLY A 237 13.18 14.37 -1.88
N LEU A 238 11.92 14.68 -1.58
CA LEU A 238 11.14 15.72 -2.28
C LEU A 238 11.39 17.13 -1.74
N ARG A 239 12.21 17.31 -0.70
CA ARG A 239 12.55 18.64 -0.18
C ARG A 239 13.19 19.48 -1.28
N GLY A 240 12.71 20.71 -1.44
CA GLY A 240 13.14 21.60 -2.51
C GLY A 240 12.42 21.38 -3.85
N CYS A 241 11.47 20.45 -3.95
CA CYS A 241 10.52 20.41 -5.06
C CYS A 241 9.38 21.42 -4.86
N ARG A 242 8.71 21.78 -5.96
CA ARG A 242 7.45 22.53 -5.97
C ARG A 242 6.41 21.73 -6.74
N LEU A 243 5.18 21.73 -6.24
CA LEU A 243 4.04 21.20 -6.99
C LEU A 243 3.59 22.20 -8.06
N GLY A 244 3.14 21.67 -9.19
CA GLY A 244 2.37 22.43 -10.16
C GLY A 244 1.08 22.99 -9.52
N GLY A 245 0.65 24.15 -10.01
CA GLY A 245 -0.64 24.72 -9.60
C GLY A 245 -1.82 23.90 -10.13
N GLY A 246 -2.97 23.98 -9.46
CA GLY A 246 -4.21 23.34 -9.90
C GLY A 246 -4.99 22.64 -8.78
N THR A 247 -6.20 22.21 -9.13
CA THR A 247 -7.02 21.32 -8.30
C THR A 247 -6.47 19.89 -8.36
N VAL A 248 -6.47 19.20 -7.23
CA VAL A 248 -6.01 17.80 -7.16
C VAL A 248 -7.19 16.88 -7.45
N ASP A 249 -7.07 16.11 -8.52
CA ASP A 249 -7.98 15.01 -8.83
C ASP A 249 -7.57 13.75 -8.09
N TYR A 250 -8.55 12.95 -7.69
CA TYR A 250 -8.34 11.67 -7.01
C TYR A 250 -8.79 10.50 -7.88
N VAL A 251 -8.16 9.35 -7.71
CA VAL A 251 -8.64 8.09 -8.29
C VAL A 251 -10.02 7.77 -7.69
N PRO A 252 -11.06 7.49 -8.51
CA PRO A 252 -12.36 7.09 -7.98
C PRO A 252 -12.24 5.81 -7.18
N SER A 253 -12.43 5.89 -5.87
CA SER A 253 -12.36 4.73 -4.98
C SER A 253 -13.25 4.95 -3.76
N PRO A 254 -14.02 3.93 -3.35
CA PRO A 254 -14.84 4.01 -2.14
C PRO A 254 -14.02 3.83 -0.85
N VAL A 255 -12.78 3.33 -0.96
CA VAL A 255 -11.97 2.92 0.20
C VAL A 255 -10.59 3.60 0.26
N LEU A 256 -10.12 4.14 -0.86
CA LEU A 256 -8.81 4.76 -0.96
C LEU A 256 -8.93 6.23 -1.36
N ARG A 257 -7.96 7.03 -0.91
CA ARG A 257 -7.82 8.42 -1.27
C ARG A 257 -6.41 8.66 -1.80
N ILE A 258 -6.30 8.59 -3.13
CA ILE A 258 -5.01 8.63 -3.84
C ILE A 258 -5.10 9.69 -4.92
N PRO A 259 -4.22 10.71 -4.91
CA PRO A 259 -4.12 11.67 -6.00
C PRO A 259 -3.87 10.94 -7.31
N ARG A 260 -4.55 11.36 -8.38
CA ARG A 260 -4.40 10.71 -9.68
C ARG A 260 -3.03 11.00 -10.28
N GLU A 261 -2.65 12.26 -10.26
CA GLU A 261 -1.44 12.83 -10.85
C GLU A 261 -1.01 14.01 -9.98
N LEU A 262 0.30 14.19 -9.80
CA LEU A 262 0.86 15.35 -9.12
C LEU A 262 2.15 15.78 -9.82
N MET A 263 2.05 16.77 -10.70
CA MET A 263 3.23 17.30 -11.36
C MET A 263 4.11 18.08 -10.37
N CYS A 264 5.40 17.76 -10.32
CA CYS A 264 6.38 18.46 -9.51
C CYS A 264 7.67 18.73 -10.27
N SER A 265 8.42 19.75 -9.86
CA SER A 265 9.76 20.04 -10.37
C SER A 265 10.68 20.53 -9.25
N ARG A 266 11.99 20.41 -9.42
CA ARG A 266 12.95 21.02 -8.50
C ARG A 266 12.78 22.54 -8.53
N ALA A 267 12.77 23.16 -7.36
CA ALA A 267 12.91 24.60 -7.24
C ALA A 267 14.27 25.01 -7.78
N SER A 268 14.27 25.98 -8.69
CA SER A 268 15.47 26.70 -9.15
C SER A 268 16.15 27.44 -8.02
#